data_AF-A0A3A0BX06-F1
#
_entry.id   AF-A0A3A0BX06-F1
#
_cell.length_a   1.000
_cell.length_b   1.000
_cell.length_c   1.000
_cell.angle_alpha   90.00
_cell.angle_beta   90.00
_cell.angle_gamma   90.00
#
_symmetry.space_group_name_H-M   'P 1'
#
loop_
_entity.id
_entity.type
_entity.pdbx_description
1 polymer ?
#
loop_
_entity_poly.entity_id
_entity_poly.type
_entity_poly.pdbx_seq_one_letter_code
_entity_poly.pdbx_strand_id
1 'polypeptide(L)'
;ALQALPRDGVEYSIFLTHAGVEGELAEQVGGLTMRQLAPLRAHADYVALGHIHKPFERDAWVYNPGSLETCSAQEAQWANRGYYLVDVDTSRGEGPKHVARLHANRRRTFCSMSLKVDTLLSPDHLYDECRRFLKRKALDQGVARLGPKERPVVALHLNGVLPFDRTALDLARLEELVRECYDPLHVMVHNHTHSTEYAVEAGETLSRPVLERQVLAGLFERDTRFRDHSQSWARAALSLKALALDGAEPQAVVDELEARMAAIEQEGKTADDVDSGR
;
A
#
# COMPACT_ATOMS: atom_id res chain seq x y z
N ALA A 1 -24.50 -18.07 25.40
CA ALA A 1 -25.60 -17.86 24.44
C ALA A 1 -25.81 -19.08 23.54
N LEU A 2 -24.87 -19.45 22.64
CA LEU A 2 -25.05 -20.58 21.71
C LEU A 2 -25.29 -21.95 22.37
N GLN A 3 -24.67 -22.21 23.53
CA GLN A 3 -24.89 -23.43 24.31
C GLN A 3 -26.32 -23.57 24.85
N ALA A 4 -27.04 -22.45 25.02
CA ALA A 4 -28.40 -22.44 25.54
C ALA A 4 -29.46 -22.54 24.44
N LEU A 5 -29.06 -22.62 23.16
CA LEU A 5 -29.99 -22.78 22.06
C LEU A 5 -30.49 -24.23 21.98
N PRO A 6 -31.80 -24.46 21.70
CA PRO A 6 -32.32 -25.80 21.46
C PRO A 6 -31.57 -26.49 20.32
N ARG A 7 -31.19 -27.76 20.51
CA ARG A 7 -30.49 -28.58 19.50
C ARG A 7 -31.25 -29.83 19.09
N ASP A 8 -32.37 -30.11 19.73
CA ASP A 8 -33.16 -31.30 19.43
C ASP A 8 -33.65 -31.22 17.97
N GLY A 9 -33.31 -32.25 17.19
CA GLY A 9 -33.63 -32.32 15.75
C GLY A 9 -32.79 -31.43 14.85
N VAL A 10 -31.75 -30.74 15.36
CA VAL A 10 -30.84 -29.93 14.53
C VAL A 10 -29.71 -30.80 13.98
N GLU A 11 -29.73 -31.06 12.67
CA GLU A 11 -28.74 -31.91 12.00
C GLU A 11 -27.55 -31.14 11.41
N TYR A 12 -27.71 -29.82 11.22
CA TYR A 12 -26.71 -28.93 10.63
C TYR A 12 -26.94 -27.49 11.08
N SER A 13 -25.85 -26.76 11.32
CA SER A 13 -25.86 -25.44 11.94
C SER A 13 -24.97 -24.45 11.20
N ILE A 14 -25.53 -23.29 10.87
CA ILE A 14 -24.84 -22.18 10.19
C ILE A 14 -24.74 -21.01 11.14
N PHE A 15 -23.54 -20.46 11.31
CA PHE A 15 -23.30 -19.22 12.04
C PHE A 15 -22.86 -18.13 11.07
N LEU A 16 -23.61 -17.03 10.97
CA LEU A 16 -23.29 -15.92 10.09
C LEU A 16 -22.97 -14.67 10.90
N THR A 17 -21.85 -14.04 10.61
CA THR A 17 -21.44 -12.79 11.27
C THR A 17 -20.66 -11.88 10.33
N HIS A 18 -20.74 -10.57 10.58
CA HIS A 18 -19.95 -9.58 9.87
C HIS A 18 -18.70 -9.24 10.69
N ALA A 19 -17.67 -10.09 10.58
CA ALA A 19 -16.41 -9.94 11.31
C ALA A 19 -15.23 -10.37 10.45
N GLY A 20 -14.10 -9.68 10.59
CA GLY A 20 -12.84 -10.06 9.95
C GLY A 20 -12.06 -11.09 10.77
N VAL A 21 -11.10 -11.75 10.11
CA VAL A 21 -10.13 -12.65 10.75
C VAL A 21 -8.74 -12.04 10.66
N GLU A 22 -8.00 -12.07 11.77
CA GLU A 22 -6.65 -11.52 11.81
C GLU A 22 -5.71 -12.24 10.83
N GLY A 23 -4.81 -11.47 10.21
CA GLY A 23 -3.81 -12.00 9.28
C GLY A 23 -4.32 -12.22 7.85
N GLU A 24 -5.62 -12.07 7.57
CA GLU A 24 -6.13 -12.19 6.20
C GLU A 24 -5.76 -10.99 5.33
N LEU A 25 -5.71 -9.78 5.91
CA LEU A 25 -5.23 -8.56 5.28
C LEU A 25 -4.19 -7.90 6.20
N ALA A 26 -2.98 -7.66 5.69
CA ALA A 26 -1.87 -7.15 6.49
C ALA A 26 -2.13 -5.77 7.13
N GLU A 27 -2.99 -4.96 6.50
CA GLU A 27 -3.31 -3.59 6.93
C GLU A 27 -4.51 -3.51 7.91
N GLN A 28 -5.26 -4.61 8.10
CA GLN A 28 -6.39 -4.63 9.04
C GLN A 28 -5.95 -5.15 10.41
N VAL A 29 -6.07 -4.28 11.41
CA VAL A 29 -5.86 -4.60 12.83
C VAL A 29 -7.22 -4.78 13.51
N GLY A 30 -7.34 -5.74 14.44
CA GLY A 30 -8.54 -5.91 15.27
C GLY A 30 -9.58 -6.91 14.76
N GLY A 31 -9.15 -7.91 13.96
CA GLY A 31 -9.99 -9.04 13.58
C GLY A 31 -10.16 -10.07 14.71
N LEU A 32 -10.99 -11.08 14.49
CA LEU A 32 -11.04 -12.26 15.34
C LEU A 32 -9.84 -13.17 15.04
N THR A 33 -9.17 -13.67 16.08
CA THR A 33 -8.20 -14.75 15.92
C THR A 33 -8.91 -16.07 15.64
N MET A 34 -8.22 -17.01 14.96
CA MET A 34 -8.73 -18.38 14.84
C MET A 34 -8.98 -19.05 16.19
N ARG A 35 -8.20 -18.69 17.22
CA ARG A 35 -8.41 -19.14 18.61
C ARG A 35 -9.75 -18.67 19.19
N GLN A 36 -10.17 -17.45 18.87
CA GLN A 36 -11.47 -16.92 19.29
C GLN A 36 -12.64 -17.55 18.52
N LEU A 37 -12.42 -17.97 17.27
CA LEU A 37 -13.42 -18.70 16.48
C LEU A 37 -13.53 -20.18 16.87
N ALA A 38 -12.43 -20.82 17.30
CA ALA A 38 -12.38 -22.26 17.59
C ALA A 38 -13.52 -22.80 18.49
N PRO A 39 -13.98 -22.09 19.55
CA PRO A 39 -15.11 -22.54 20.36
C PRO A 39 -16.42 -22.70 19.57
N LEU A 40 -16.59 -21.98 18.46
CA LEU A 40 -17.76 -22.10 17.59
C LEU A 40 -17.79 -23.45 16.85
N ARG A 41 -16.66 -24.13 16.69
CA ARG A 41 -16.60 -25.39 15.91
C ARG A 41 -17.47 -26.50 16.49
N ALA A 42 -17.66 -26.52 17.81
CA ALA A 42 -18.57 -27.45 18.49
C ALA A 42 -20.06 -27.08 18.32
N HIS A 43 -20.32 -25.88 17.80
CA HIS A 43 -21.63 -25.29 17.77
C HIS A 43 -22.17 -24.92 16.39
N ALA A 44 -21.29 -24.79 15.40
CA ALA A 44 -21.57 -24.45 14.02
C ALA A 44 -20.80 -25.39 13.08
N ASP A 45 -21.48 -25.95 12.10
CA ASP A 45 -20.89 -26.75 11.03
C ASP A 45 -20.29 -25.85 9.93
N TYR A 46 -20.86 -24.65 9.77
CA TYR A 46 -20.43 -23.66 8.80
C TYR A 46 -20.47 -22.26 9.40
N VAL A 47 -19.39 -21.51 9.23
CA VAL A 47 -19.26 -20.11 9.61
C VAL A 47 -19.16 -19.26 8.36
N ALA A 48 -20.18 -18.43 8.13
CA ALA A 48 -20.19 -17.40 7.11
C ALA A 48 -19.62 -16.10 7.68
N LEU A 49 -18.50 -15.65 7.13
CA LEU A 49 -17.88 -14.38 7.46
C LEU A 49 -18.12 -13.33 6.36
N GLY A 50 -18.02 -12.07 6.78
CA GLY A 50 -18.01 -10.90 5.93
C GLY A 50 -16.92 -9.93 6.39
N HIS A 51 -17.15 -8.62 6.23
CA HIS A 51 -16.24 -7.52 6.60
C HIS A 51 -14.98 -7.40 5.74
N ILE A 52 -14.24 -8.49 5.53
CA ILE A 52 -13.03 -8.50 4.72
C ILE A 52 -13.41 -8.75 3.26
N HIS A 53 -13.05 -7.83 2.38
CA HIS A 53 -13.36 -7.95 0.95
C HIS A 53 -12.42 -8.91 0.20
N LYS A 54 -11.37 -9.41 0.85
CA LYS A 54 -10.51 -10.49 0.32
C LYS A 54 -11.17 -11.86 0.57
N PRO A 55 -11.31 -12.70 -0.46
CA PRO A 55 -11.89 -14.03 -0.31
C PRO A 55 -10.91 -14.95 0.42
N PHE A 56 -11.42 -15.78 1.33
CA PHE A 56 -10.62 -16.82 1.98
C PHE A 56 -11.51 -17.95 2.52
N GLU A 57 -10.86 -19.08 2.81
CA GLU A 57 -11.44 -20.25 3.46
C GLU A 57 -10.45 -20.78 4.50
N ARG A 58 -10.96 -21.23 5.64
CA ARG A 58 -10.17 -21.91 6.68
C ARG A 58 -10.85 -23.19 7.13
N ASP A 59 -10.05 -24.26 7.17
CA ASP A 59 -10.38 -25.56 7.76
C ASP A 59 -11.70 -26.19 7.26
N ALA A 60 -12.15 -25.84 6.05
CA ALA A 60 -13.40 -26.31 5.44
C ALA A 60 -14.66 -26.09 6.30
N TRP A 61 -14.66 -25.06 7.15
CA TRP A 61 -15.86 -24.66 7.92
C TRP A 61 -16.00 -23.14 8.09
N VAL A 62 -14.93 -22.36 7.90
CA VAL A 62 -14.99 -20.89 7.92
C VAL A 62 -14.80 -20.35 6.51
N TYR A 63 -15.76 -19.55 6.06
CA TYR A 63 -15.84 -19.09 4.68
C TYR A 63 -16.08 -17.59 4.62
N ASN A 64 -15.22 -16.88 3.89
CA ASN A 64 -15.42 -15.48 3.54
C ASN A 64 -15.39 -15.34 2.02
N PRO A 65 -16.50 -15.00 1.35
CA PRO A 65 -16.55 -14.94 -0.11
C PRO A 65 -15.92 -13.67 -0.70
N GLY A 66 -15.51 -12.72 0.14
CA GLY A 66 -15.10 -11.38 -0.26
C GLY A 66 -16.27 -10.48 -0.64
N SER A 67 -15.99 -9.39 -1.35
CA SER A 67 -17.00 -8.44 -1.84
C SER A 67 -17.69 -8.91 -3.13
N LEU A 68 -18.96 -8.54 -3.28
CA LEU A 68 -19.73 -8.83 -4.49
C LEU A 68 -19.33 -7.93 -5.68
N GLU A 69 -18.81 -6.73 -5.38
CA GLU A 69 -18.32 -5.74 -6.33
C GLU A 69 -16.98 -5.15 -5.86
N THR A 70 -16.25 -4.49 -6.74
CA THR A 70 -14.98 -3.82 -6.45
C THR A 70 -15.26 -2.48 -5.77
N CYS A 71 -15.16 -2.43 -4.44
CA CYS A 71 -15.43 -1.22 -3.65
C CYS A 71 -14.22 -0.29 -3.51
N SER A 72 -13.02 -0.78 -3.81
CA SER A 72 -11.77 -0.03 -3.79
C SER A 72 -10.85 -0.49 -4.92
N ALA A 73 -9.90 0.36 -5.35
CA ALA A 73 -8.97 -0.01 -6.42
C ALA A 73 -8.07 -1.22 -6.05
N GLN A 74 -7.70 -1.32 -4.76
CA GLN A 74 -6.86 -2.41 -4.24
C GLN A 74 -7.53 -3.78 -4.36
N GLU A 75 -8.85 -3.81 -4.31
CA GLU A 75 -9.65 -5.01 -4.49
C GLU A 75 -9.54 -5.57 -5.92
N ALA A 76 -9.18 -4.79 -6.94
CA ALA A 76 -9.15 -5.28 -8.32
C ALA A 76 -8.26 -6.51 -8.55
N GLN A 77 -7.25 -6.72 -7.71
CA GLN A 77 -6.33 -7.85 -7.81
C GLN A 77 -6.95 -9.21 -7.41
N TRP A 78 -8.05 -9.23 -6.64
CA TRP A 78 -8.72 -10.49 -6.24
C TRP A 78 -9.85 -10.82 -7.22
N ALA A 79 -9.50 -11.59 -8.27
CA ALA A 79 -10.44 -11.97 -9.33
C ALA A 79 -11.56 -12.92 -8.83
N ASN A 80 -11.26 -13.80 -7.88
CA ASN A 80 -12.17 -14.84 -7.43
C ASN A 80 -12.92 -14.42 -6.16
N ARG A 81 -13.87 -13.48 -6.29
CA ARG A 81 -14.76 -13.02 -5.21
C ARG A 81 -16.22 -13.10 -5.61
N GLY A 82 -17.09 -13.27 -4.64
CA GLY A 82 -18.53 -13.22 -4.89
C GLY A 82 -19.32 -13.84 -3.76
N TYR A 83 -19.77 -15.07 -3.97
CA TYR A 83 -20.61 -15.78 -3.01
C TYR A 83 -20.30 -17.27 -3.02
N TYR A 84 -20.59 -17.96 -1.92
CA TYR A 84 -20.53 -19.42 -1.87
C TYR A 84 -21.89 -20.02 -2.24
N LEU A 85 -21.89 -21.01 -3.12
CA LEU A 85 -22.99 -21.97 -3.25
C LEU A 85 -22.64 -23.16 -2.36
N VAL A 86 -23.49 -23.43 -1.37
CA VAL A 86 -23.24 -24.44 -0.35
C VAL A 86 -24.31 -25.52 -0.44
N ASP A 87 -23.90 -26.72 -0.81
CA ASP A 87 -24.76 -27.90 -0.79
C ASP A 87 -24.58 -28.61 0.55
N VAL A 88 -25.67 -28.89 1.25
CA VAL A 88 -25.67 -29.56 2.56
C VAL A 88 -26.33 -30.92 2.41
N ASP A 89 -25.63 -31.97 2.84
CA ASP A 89 -26.10 -33.35 2.93
C ASP A 89 -25.95 -33.84 4.37
N THR A 90 -27.07 -33.80 5.11
CA THR A 90 -27.11 -34.20 6.52
C THR A 90 -27.14 -35.72 6.71
N SER A 91 -27.40 -36.49 5.64
CA SER A 91 -27.38 -37.94 5.66
C SER A 91 -25.97 -38.52 5.58
N ARG A 92 -25.00 -37.68 5.20
CA ARG A 92 -23.58 -38.06 5.11
C ARG A 92 -23.03 -38.41 6.50
N GLY A 93 -22.39 -39.57 6.58
CA GLY A 93 -21.78 -40.07 7.82
C GLY A 93 -20.51 -39.31 8.23
N GLU A 94 -19.35 -39.71 7.71
CA GLU A 94 -18.07 -39.09 8.05
C GLU A 94 -17.68 -37.93 7.13
N GLY A 95 -17.03 -36.92 7.71
CA GLY A 95 -16.53 -35.73 7.00
C GLY A 95 -17.47 -34.52 7.06
N PRO A 96 -17.15 -33.43 6.33
CA PRO A 96 -18.02 -32.26 6.24
C PRO A 96 -19.36 -32.63 5.59
N LYS A 97 -20.44 -32.25 6.26
CA LYS A 97 -21.82 -32.37 5.76
C LYS A 97 -22.15 -31.36 4.66
N HIS A 98 -21.19 -30.53 4.26
CA HIS A 98 -21.38 -29.56 3.21
C HIS A 98 -20.24 -29.53 2.20
N VAL A 99 -20.56 -29.04 1.01
CA VAL A 99 -19.60 -28.69 -0.03
C VAL A 99 -19.84 -27.24 -0.39
N ALA A 100 -18.86 -26.38 -0.12
CA ALA A 100 -18.91 -24.96 -0.44
C ALA A 100 -18.12 -24.68 -1.72
N ARG A 101 -18.74 -24.02 -2.69
CA ARG A 101 -18.12 -23.63 -3.96
C ARG A 101 -18.17 -22.12 -4.11
N LEU A 102 -17.00 -21.49 -4.20
CA LEU A 102 -16.91 -20.04 -4.42
C LEU A 102 -17.24 -19.73 -5.88
N HIS A 103 -18.31 -18.97 -6.08
CA HIS A 103 -18.70 -18.45 -7.38
C HIS A 103 -18.27 -16.99 -7.50
N ALA A 104 -17.46 -16.71 -8.52
CA ALA A 104 -17.06 -15.35 -8.82
C ALA A 104 -18.20 -14.60 -9.51
N ASN A 105 -18.54 -13.42 -9.00
CA ASN A 105 -19.47 -12.53 -9.68
C ASN A 105 -18.84 -11.91 -10.92
N ARG A 106 -19.64 -11.76 -11.98
CA ARG A 106 -19.29 -10.83 -13.04
C ARG A 106 -19.37 -9.41 -12.46
N ARG A 107 -18.26 -8.68 -12.57
CA ARG A 107 -18.08 -7.32 -12.07
C ARG A 107 -17.67 -6.39 -13.19
N ARG A 108 -17.74 -5.08 -12.95
CA ARG A 108 -17.14 -4.11 -13.85
C ARG A 108 -15.63 -4.34 -13.92
N THR A 109 -15.08 -4.32 -15.13
CA THR A 109 -13.63 -4.41 -15.34
C THR A 109 -12.94 -3.23 -14.67
N PHE A 110 -11.96 -3.51 -13.81
CA PHE A 110 -11.11 -2.52 -13.18
C PHE A 110 -9.67 -2.75 -13.64
N CYS A 111 -9.12 -1.79 -14.38
CA CYS A 111 -7.77 -1.86 -14.91
C CYS A 111 -6.84 -1.00 -14.05
N SER A 112 -6.10 -1.61 -13.14
CA SER A 112 -5.00 -0.94 -12.42
C SER A 112 -3.68 -1.20 -13.13
N MET A 113 -2.94 -0.14 -13.43
CA MET A 113 -1.65 -0.21 -14.12
C MET A 113 -0.63 0.67 -13.43
N SER A 114 0.62 0.21 -13.41
CA SER A 114 1.75 0.95 -12.85
C SER A 114 2.78 1.25 -13.93
N LEU A 115 3.13 2.53 -14.10
CA LEU A 115 4.20 3.00 -14.96
C LEU A 115 5.38 3.47 -14.10
N LYS A 116 6.56 2.89 -14.32
CA LYS A 116 7.81 3.37 -13.74
C LYS A 116 8.31 4.56 -14.54
N VAL A 117 8.68 5.66 -13.87
CA VAL A 117 9.06 6.91 -14.53
C VAL A 117 10.56 7.22 -14.48
N ASP A 118 11.35 6.37 -13.82
CA ASP A 118 12.76 6.61 -13.48
C ASP A 118 13.64 6.95 -14.71
N THR A 119 13.30 6.39 -15.88
CA THR A 119 14.06 6.57 -17.13
C THR A 119 13.45 7.62 -18.06
N LEU A 120 12.37 8.30 -17.65
CA LEU A 120 11.58 9.19 -18.51
C LEU A 120 12.04 10.64 -18.33
N LEU A 121 13.17 10.98 -18.95
CA LEU A 121 13.95 12.21 -18.73
C LEU A 121 13.24 13.55 -19.00
N SER A 122 12.06 13.56 -19.61
CA SER A 122 11.31 14.79 -19.89
C SER A 122 9.79 14.55 -19.83
N PRO A 123 8.98 15.61 -19.65
CA PRO A 123 7.52 15.49 -19.70
C PRO A 123 7.02 14.84 -21.00
N ASP A 124 7.52 15.29 -22.16
CA ASP A 124 7.10 14.73 -23.45
C ASP A 124 7.47 13.26 -23.61
N HIS A 125 8.68 12.87 -23.18
CA HIS A 125 9.08 11.46 -23.16
C HIS A 125 8.14 10.64 -22.27
N LEU A 126 7.73 11.18 -21.10
CA LEU A 126 6.77 10.52 -20.22
C LEU A 126 5.40 10.33 -20.89
N TYR A 127 4.86 11.36 -21.56
CA TYR A 127 3.55 11.25 -22.20
C TYR A 127 3.55 10.29 -23.40
N ASP A 128 4.61 10.30 -24.20
CA ASP A 128 4.76 9.39 -25.33
C ASP A 128 4.89 7.94 -24.88
N GLU A 129 5.69 7.69 -23.84
CA GLU A 129 5.84 6.37 -23.23
C GLU A 129 4.55 5.91 -22.55
N CYS A 130 3.87 6.80 -21.84
CA CYS A 130 2.56 6.52 -21.24
C CYS A 130 1.55 6.12 -22.33
N ARG A 131 1.45 6.88 -23.42
CA ARG A 131 0.57 6.56 -24.55
C ARG A 131 0.89 5.19 -25.15
N ARG A 132 2.17 4.87 -25.37
CA ARG A 132 2.61 3.57 -25.90
C ARG A 132 2.28 2.43 -24.94
N PHE A 133 2.51 2.64 -23.65
CA PHE A 133 2.20 1.70 -22.58
C PHE A 133 0.69 1.42 -22.50
N LEU A 134 -0.14 2.47 -22.48
CA LEU A 134 -1.60 2.37 -22.41
C LEU A 134 -2.18 1.64 -23.63
N LYS A 135 -1.74 1.97 -24.85
CA LYS A 135 -2.21 1.29 -26.07
C LYS A 135 -1.92 -0.21 -26.05
N ARG A 136 -0.71 -0.60 -25.63
CA ARG A 136 -0.33 -2.00 -25.50
C ARG A 136 -1.15 -2.72 -24.44
N LYS A 137 -1.32 -2.12 -23.25
CA LYS A 137 -2.14 -2.70 -22.19
C LYS A 137 -3.61 -2.81 -22.57
N ALA A 138 -4.16 -1.83 -23.27
CA ALA A 138 -5.54 -1.87 -23.76
C ALA A 138 -5.76 -3.04 -24.73
N LEU A 139 -4.76 -3.33 -25.58
CA LEU A 139 -4.77 -4.50 -26.47
C LEU A 139 -4.72 -5.81 -25.67
N ASP A 140 -3.76 -5.95 -24.75
CA ASP A 140 -3.59 -7.14 -23.91
C ASP A 140 -4.84 -7.46 -23.09
N GLN A 141 -5.51 -6.41 -22.59
CA GLN A 141 -6.72 -6.51 -21.78
C GLN A 141 -8.00 -6.63 -22.63
N GLY A 142 -7.89 -6.57 -23.97
CA GLY A 142 -9.03 -6.71 -24.88
C GLY A 142 -10.08 -5.61 -24.74
N VAL A 143 -9.68 -4.40 -24.35
CA VAL A 143 -10.60 -3.26 -24.06
C VAL A 143 -11.50 -2.94 -25.26
N ALA A 144 -10.99 -3.09 -26.48
CA ALA A 144 -11.76 -2.88 -27.71
C ALA A 144 -12.96 -3.84 -27.88
N ARG A 145 -13.02 -4.93 -27.09
CA ARG A 145 -14.14 -5.89 -27.10
C ARG A 145 -15.24 -5.53 -26.08
N LEU A 146 -15.00 -4.55 -25.22
CA LEU A 146 -15.95 -4.13 -24.19
C LEU A 146 -17.08 -3.32 -24.82
N GLY A 147 -18.34 -3.66 -24.50
CA GLY A 147 -19.49 -2.88 -24.93
C GLY A 147 -19.68 -1.58 -24.12
N PRO A 148 -20.60 -0.69 -24.54
CA PRO A 148 -20.85 0.59 -23.85
C PRO A 148 -21.22 0.47 -22.36
N LYS A 149 -21.86 -0.64 -21.97
CA LYS A 149 -22.21 -0.91 -20.56
C LYS A 149 -21.03 -1.46 -19.73
N GLU A 150 -19.99 -1.94 -20.40
CA GLU A 150 -18.83 -2.61 -19.82
C GLU A 150 -17.58 -1.73 -19.74
N ARG A 151 -17.74 -0.43 -20.02
CA ARG A 151 -16.65 0.56 -19.90
C ARG A 151 -15.91 0.39 -18.57
N PRO A 152 -14.57 0.20 -18.61
CA PRO A 152 -13.80 -0.13 -17.41
C PRO A 152 -13.64 1.09 -16.50
N VAL A 153 -13.30 0.85 -15.24
CA VAL A 153 -12.66 1.87 -14.40
C VAL A 153 -11.15 1.69 -14.55
N VAL A 154 -10.41 2.78 -14.78
CA VAL A 154 -8.96 2.70 -15.04
C VAL A 154 -8.22 3.51 -14.00
N ALA A 155 -7.27 2.88 -13.33
CA ALA A 155 -6.34 3.51 -12.40
C ALA A 155 -4.90 3.42 -12.95
N LEU A 156 -4.28 4.57 -13.21
CA LEU A 156 -2.88 4.67 -13.61
C LEU A 156 -2.06 5.16 -12.42
N HIS A 157 -1.06 4.38 -12.02
CA HIS A 157 -0.12 4.73 -10.97
C HIS A 157 1.24 5.09 -11.58
N LEU A 158 1.73 6.30 -11.32
CA LEU A 158 3.10 6.69 -11.61
C LEU A 158 3.96 6.41 -10.39
N ASN A 159 5.01 5.61 -10.55
CA ASN A 159 5.91 5.22 -9.46
C ASN A 159 7.36 5.46 -9.85
N GLY A 160 8.22 5.69 -8.86
CA GLY A 160 9.66 5.88 -9.05
C GLY A 160 10.11 7.34 -8.97
N VAL A 161 11.32 7.59 -9.41
CA VAL A 161 11.94 8.92 -9.37
C VAL A 161 11.56 9.71 -10.63
N LEU A 162 11.00 10.91 -10.47
CA LEU A 162 10.70 11.80 -11.59
C LEU A 162 11.97 12.59 -11.96
N PRO A 163 12.58 12.37 -13.13
CA PRO A 163 13.86 12.98 -13.51
C PRO A 163 13.76 14.44 -14.00
N PHE A 164 12.59 15.06 -13.84
CA PHE A 164 12.32 16.44 -14.25
C PHE A 164 11.43 17.13 -13.21
N ASP A 165 11.27 18.45 -13.34
CA ASP A 165 10.47 19.26 -12.44
C ASP A 165 9.02 18.76 -12.37
N ARG A 166 8.54 18.46 -11.15
CA ARG A 166 7.18 18.01 -10.88
C ARG A 166 6.13 19.02 -11.35
N THR A 167 6.43 20.31 -11.42
CA THR A 167 5.50 21.33 -11.93
C THR A 167 5.19 21.14 -13.42
N ALA A 168 6.07 20.47 -14.17
CA ALA A 168 5.87 20.15 -15.58
C ALA A 168 5.03 18.86 -15.80
N LEU A 169 4.64 18.16 -14.72
CA LEU A 169 3.77 17.00 -14.78
C LEU A 169 2.29 17.42 -14.79
N ASP A 170 1.68 17.27 -15.95
CA ASP A 170 0.26 17.52 -16.19
C ASP A 170 -0.53 16.22 -16.05
N LEU A 171 -1.21 16.09 -14.91
CA LEU A 171 -2.07 14.95 -14.63
C LEU A 171 -3.33 14.93 -15.52
N ALA A 172 -3.84 16.09 -15.94
CA ALA A 172 -5.01 16.17 -16.80
C ALA A 172 -4.70 15.60 -18.18
N ARG A 173 -3.51 15.92 -18.74
CA ARG A 173 -3.01 15.32 -19.98
C ARG A 173 -2.90 13.79 -19.87
N LEU A 174 -2.46 13.25 -18.72
CA LEU A 174 -2.43 11.80 -18.49
C LEU A 174 -3.83 11.19 -18.43
N GLU A 175 -4.78 11.85 -17.78
CA GLU A 175 -6.16 11.38 -17.76
C GLU A 175 -6.77 11.35 -19.17
N GLU A 176 -6.50 12.36 -20.00
CA GLU A 176 -6.92 12.39 -21.40
C GLU A 176 -6.32 11.24 -22.20
N LEU A 177 -5.02 10.94 -22.03
CA LEU A 177 -4.39 9.79 -22.65
C LEU A 177 -5.07 8.47 -22.27
N VAL A 178 -5.47 8.32 -21.00
CA VAL A 178 -6.22 7.15 -20.54
C VAL A 178 -7.61 7.13 -21.18
N ARG A 179 -8.32 8.26 -21.25
CA ARG A 179 -9.64 8.35 -21.90
C ARG A 179 -9.58 7.97 -23.38
N GLU A 180 -8.58 8.47 -24.11
CA GLU A 180 -8.35 8.16 -25.51
C GLU A 180 -8.07 6.67 -25.76
N CYS A 181 -7.33 6.02 -24.86
CA CYS A 181 -6.91 4.63 -25.05
C CYS A 181 -7.95 3.61 -24.57
N TYR A 182 -8.78 3.95 -23.58
CA TYR A 182 -9.65 3.00 -22.88
C TYR A 182 -11.16 3.27 -22.99
N ASP A 183 -11.59 4.47 -23.40
CA ASP A 183 -12.97 4.95 -23.22
C ASP A 183 -13.60 4.52 -21.87
N PRO A 184 -12.96 4.85 -20.73
CA PRO A 184 -13.34 4.31 -19.44
C PRO A 184 -14.56 5.02 -18.86
N LEU A 185 -15.27 4.33 -17.97
CA LEU A 185 -16.34 4.93 -17.16
C LEU A 185 -15.78 5.99 -16.21
N HIS A 186 -14.62 5.71 -15.62
CA HIS A 186 -13.94 6.59 -14.68
C HIS A 186 -12.42 6.42 -14.79
N VAL A 187 -11.69 7.52 -14.61
CA VAL A 187 -10.22 7.56 -14.66
C VAL A 187 -9.71 8.04 -13.31
N MET A 188 -8.67 7.38 -12.83
CA MET A 188 -7.92 7.79 -11.66
C MET A 188 -6.44 7.80 -12.02
N VAL A 189 -5.76 8.92 -11.81
CA VAL A 189 -4.30 9.01 -11.97
C VAL A 189 -3.70 9.27 -10.59
N HIS A 190 -2.90 8.32 -10.12
CA HIS A 190 -2.21 8.40 -8.85
C HIS A 190 -0.74 8.72 -9.09
N ASN A 191 -0.27 9.85 -8.56
CA ASN A 191 1.12 10.24 -8.63
C ASN A 191 1.85 9.86 -7.33
N HIS A 192 2.59 8.76 -7.36
CA HIS A 192 3.48 8.32 -6.28
C HIS A 192 4.95 8.54 -6.64
N THR A 193 5.25 9.54 -7.48
CA THR A 193 6.62 9.85 -7.85
C THR A 193 7.30 10.73 -6.81
N HIS A 194 8.61 10.58 -6.68
CA HIS A 194 9.45 11.43 -5.84
C HIS A 194 10.42 12.22 -6.74
N SER A 195 10.73 13.46 -6.38
CA SER A 195 11.69 14.28 -7.15
C SER A 195 13.10 13.67 -7.08
N THR A 196 13.89 13.82 -8.15
CA THR A 196 15.33 13.47 -8.19
C THR A 196 16.12 14.03 -7.03
N GLU A 197 15.73 15.19 -6.53
CA GLU A 197 16.36 15.79 -5.37
C GLU A 197 16.31 14.82 -4.17
N TYR A 198 15.30 13.96 -4.02
CA TYR A 198 15.18 13.00 -2.91
C TYR A 198 15.64 11.57 -3.26
N ALA A 199 16.21 11.35 -4.44
CA ALA A 199 16.72 10.05 -4.84
C ALA A 199 18.06 9.79 -4.13
N VAL A 200 18.01 9.16 -2.96
CA VAL A 200 19.21 8.51 -2.43
C VAL A 200 19.39 7.23 -3.25
N GLU A 201 20.49 7.15 -4.01
CA GLU A 201 20.92 5.88 -4.59
C GLU A 201 21.09 4.89 -3.44
N ALA A 202 20.07 4.04 -3.23
CA ALA A 202 20.17 2.90 -2.36
C ALA A 202 21.07 1.88 -3.06
N GLY A 203 22.38 2.14 -3.07
CA GLY A 203 23.37 1.14 -3.41
C GLY A 203 23.14 -0.06 -2.50
N GLU A 204 22.88 -1.22 -3.10
CA GLU A 204 22.73 -2.48 -2.38
C GLU A 204 23.92 -2.64 -1.42
N THR A 205 23.63 -2.79 -0.12
CA THR A 205 24.54 -2.89 1.07
C THR A 205 24.68 -1.68 2.00
N LEU A 206 23.92 -0.58 1.84
CA LEU A 206 23.90 0.45 2.90
C LEU A 206 22.99 0.06 4.07
N SER A 207 23.57 -0.03 5.27
CA SER A 207 22.79 -0.23 6.50
C SER A 207 21.85 0.95 6.75
N ARG A 208 20.68 0.69 7.34
CA ARG A 208 19.66 1.71 7.65
C ARG A 208 20.23 2.98 8.35
N PRO A 209 21.16 2.89 9.33
CA PRO A 209 21.75 4.08 9.94
C PRO A 209 22.59 4.92 8.97
N VAL A 210 23.26 4.27 8.02
CA VAL A 210 24.08 4.97 7.02
C VAL A 210 23.20 5.67 5.98
N LEU A 211 22.14 5.00 5.52
CA LEU A 211 21.15 5.57 4.63
C LEU A 211 20.48 6.79 5.27
N GLU A 212 20.08 6.67 6.54
CA GLU A 212 19.43 7.76 7.28
C GLU A 212 20.33 9.00 7.40
N ARG A 213 21.62 8.81 7.70
CA ARG A 213 22.59 9.90 7.73
C ARG A 213 22.76 10.58 6.38
N GLN A 214 22.82 9.80 5.29
CA GLN A 214 22.95 10.34 3.93
C GLN A 214 21.73 11.15 3.51
N VAL A 215 20.52 10.66 3.80
CA VAL A 215 19.27 11.40 3.55
C VAL A 215 19.30 12.74 4.29
N LEU A 216 19.63 12.73 5.58
CA LEU A 216 19.64 13.95 6.40
C LEU A 216 20.70 14.94 5.92
N ALA A 217 21.91 14.49 5.59
CA ALA A 217 22.97 15.35 5.06
C ALA A 217 22.53 16.00 3.73
N GLY A 218 21.93 15.22 2.83
CA GLY A 218 21.39 15.73 1.57
C GLY A 218 20.23 16.71 1.72
N LEU A 219 19.50 16.69 2.85
CA LEU A 219 18.49 17.71 3.17
C LEU A 219 19.15 19.01 3.66
N PHE A 220 20.14 18.93 4.55
CA PHE A 220 20.86 20.11 5.06
C PHE A 220 21.71 20.80 3.99
N GLU A 221 22.25 20.07 3.02
CA GLU A 221 23.04 20.62 1.91
C GLU A 221 22.24 21.60 1.01
N ARG A 222 20.92 21.45 0.96
CA ARG A 222 20.02 22.27 0.13
C ARG A 222 19.72 23.63 0.72
N ASP A 223 19.85 23.78 2.03
CA ASP A 223 19.65 25.07 2.71
C ASP A 223 20.99 25.77 2.83
N THR A 224 21.10 26.98 2.27
CA THR A 224 22.35 27.77 2.31
C THR A 224 22.84 28.04 3.72
N ARG A 225 21.96 28.03 4.72
CA ARG A 225 22.31 28.22 6.13
C ARG A 225 23.05 27.02 6.74
N PHE A 226 22.84 25.83 6.19
CA PHE A 226 23.35 24.57 6.75
C PHE A 226 24.31 23.84 5.82
N ARG A 227 24.45 24.31 4.58
CA ARG A 227 25.23 23.67 3.51
C ARG A 227 26.66 23.35 3.91
N ASP A 228 27.38 24.34 4.44
CA ASP A 228 28.82 24.23 4.71
C ASP A 228 29.14 23.20 5.81
N HIS A 229 28.13 22.88 6.65
CA HIS A 229 28.25 21.95 7.76
C HIS A 229 27.17 20.85 7.69
N SER A 230 26.69 20.51 6.48
CA SER A 230 25.55 19.61 6.27
C SER A 230 25.71 18.24 6.95
N GLN A 231 26.93 17.70 6.96
CA GLN A 231 27.28 16.45 7.65
C GLN A 231 27.23 16.59 9.19
N SER A 232 27.65 17.73 9.74
CA SER A 232 27.60 17.99 11.18
C SER A 232 26.15 18.20 11.64
N TRP A 233 25.33 18.89 10.84
CA TRP A 233 23.89 19.03 11.08
C TRP A 233 23.14 17.69 10.99
N ALA A 234 23.46 16.84 10.01
CA ALA A 234 22.89 15.49 9.93
C ALA A 234 23.21 14.64 11.17
N ARG A 235 24.44 14.72 11.69
CA ARG A 235 24.84 14.06 12.95
C ARG A 235 24.08 14.62 14.16
N ALA A 236 23.91 15.94 14.24
CA ALA A 236 23.13 16.57 15.31
C ALA A 236 21.67 16.10 15.30
N ALA A 237 21.02 16.10 14.14
CA ALA A 237 19.65 15.61 13.99
C ALA A 237 19.48 14.14 14.42
N LEU A 238 20.44 13.27 14.08
CA LEU A 238 20.44 11.87 14.52
C LEU A 238 20.64 11.73 16.04
N SER A 239 21.51 12.55 16.64
CA SER A 239 21.75 12.57 18.09
C SER A 239 20.46 12.94 18.85
N LEU A 240 19.80 14.01 18.42
CA LEU A 240 18.55 14.49 19.02
C LEU A 240 17.42 13.48 18.87
N LYS A 241 17.33 12.82 17.71
CA LYS A 241 16.39 11.73 17.48
C LYS A 241 16.63 10.57 18.45
N ALA A 242 17.89 10.18 18.68
CA ALA A 242 18.22 9.11 19.62
C ALA A 242 17.79 9.47 21.05
N LEU A 243 18.13 10.67 21.53
CA LEU A 243 17.74 11.14 22.86
C LEU A 243 16.21 11.17 23.04
N ALA A 244 15.47 11.64 22.03
CA ALA A 244 14.01 11.66 22.07
C ALA A 244 13.40 10.26 22.11
N LEU A 245 13.97 9.29 21.37
CA LEU A 245 13.51 7.90 21.37
C LEU A 245 13.85 7.17 22.67
N ASP A 246 14.96 7.52 23.31
CA ASP A 246 15.38 6.99 24.60
C ASP A 246 14.62 7.64 25.79
N GLY A 247 13.70 8.56 25.51
CA GLY A 247 12.84 9.19 26.51
C GLY A 247 13.57 10.22 27.37
N ALA A 248 14.61 10.86 26.85
CA ALA A 248 15.30 11.94 27.54
C ALA A 248 14.35 13.10 27.86
N GLU A 249 14.56 13.74 29.01
CA GLU A 249 13.80 14.93 29.40
C GLU A 249 13.95 16.06 28.36
N PRO A 250 12.91 16.87 28.11
CA PRO A 250 12.95 17.95 27.11
C PRO A 250 14.16 18.88 27.27
N GLN A 251 14.56 19.17 28.51
CA GLN A 251 15.72 20.01 28.79
C GLN A 251 17.03 19.40 28.27
N ALA A 252 17.22 18.10 28.42
CA ALA A 252 18.43 17.42 27.94
C ALA A 252 18.52 17.42 26.40
N VAL A 253 17.38 17.39 25.71
CA VAL A 253 17.33 17.52 24.25
C VAL A 253 17.69 18.94 23.80
N VAL A 254 17.25 19.96 24.54
CA VAL A 254 17.61 21.37 24.28
C VAL A 254 19.09 21.62 24.55
N ASP A 255 19.62 21.13 25.67
CA ASP A 255 21.03 21.29 26.03
C ASP A 255 21.96 20.65 24.98
N GLU A 256 21.60 19.45 24.49
CA GLU A 256 22.32 18.80 23.40
C GLU A 256 22.25 19.60 22.10
N LEU A 257 21.09 20.18 21.76
CA LEU A 257 20.95 21.02 20.58
C LEU A 257 21.88 22.24 20.66
N GLU A 258 21.87 22.96 21.79
CA GLU A 258 22.73 24.12 22.02
C GLU A 258 24.22 23.75 21.91
N ALA A 259 24.63 22.65 22.51
CA ALA A 259 26.01 22.16 22.44
C ALA A 259 26.44 21.83 21.00
N ARG A 260 25.56 21.18 20.21
CA ARG A 260 25.83 20.85 18.80
C ARG A 260 25.90 22.10 17.94
N MET A 261 25.02 23.09 18.17
CA MET A 261 25.05 24.36 17.46
C MET A 261 26.36 25.11 17.72
N ALA A 262 26.79 25.21 18.97
CA ALA A 262 28.05 25.87 19.34
C ALA A 262 29.27 25.16 18.73
N ALA A 263 29.27 23.83 18.67
CA ALA A 263 30.35 23.06 18.04
C ALA A 263 30.44 23.32 16.52
N ILE A 264 29.29 23.37 15.84
CA ILE A 264 29.23 23.64 14.39
C ILE A 264 29.69 25.07 14.07
N GLU A 265 29.34 26.05 14.90
CA GLU A 265 29.81 27.43 14.74
C GLU A 265 31.33 27.57 14.94
N GLN A 266 31.92 26.76 15.83
CA GLN A 266 33.36 26.73 16.04
C GLN A 266 34.10 26.06 14.86
N GLU A 267 33.54 24.98 14.29
CA GLU A 267 34.06 24.34 13.07
C GLU A 267 34.17 25.35 11.91
N GLY A 268 33.16 26.21 11.73
CA GLY A 268 33.14 27.25 10.70
C GLY A 268 34.22 28.33 10.88
N LYS A 269 34.43 28.80 12.12
CA LYS A 269 35.47 29.81 12.41
C LYS A 269 36.89 29.30 12.17
N THR A 270 37.15 28.02 12.46
CA THR A 270 38.46 27.41 12.20
C THR A 270 38.75 27.17 10.71
N ALA A 271 37.73 27.07 9.87
CA ALA A 271 37.92 26.91 8.41
C ALA A 271 38.29 28.25 7.73
N ASP A 272 37.68 29.36 8.15
CA ASP A 272 37.95 30.71 7.61
C ASP A 272 39.35 31.26 7.98
N ASP A 273 39.87 30.91 9.16
CA ASP A 273 41.23 31.30 9.60
C ASP A 273 42.35 30.57 8.81
N VAL A 274 42.06 29.44 8.18
CA VAL A 274 43.02 28.67 7.38
C VAL A 274 43.08 29.17 5.92
N ASP A 275 41.98 29.68 5.39
CA ASP A 275 41.90 30.20 4.01
C ASP A 275 42.40 31.65 3.88
N SER A 276 42.32 32.44 4.97
CA SER A 276 42.83 33.83 5.03
C SER A 276 44.35 33.94 5.26
N GLY A 277 45.06 32.82 5.44
CA GLY A 277 46.51 32.74 5.68
C GLY A 277 47.37 32.42 4.45
N ARG A 278 46.85 32.52 3.22
CA ARG A 278 47.59 32.31 1.96
C ARG A 278 47.72 33.56 1.10
#